data_AF-A0A9D5FI02-F1
#
_entry.id   AF-A0A9D5FI02-F1
#
_cell.length_a   1.000
_cell.length_b   1.000
_cell.length_c   1.000
_cell.angle_alpha   90.00
_cell.angle_beta   90.00
_cell.angle_gamma   90.00
#
_symmetry.space_group_name_H-M   'P 1'
#
loop_
_entity.id
_entity.type
_entity.pdbx_description
1 polymer ?
#
loop_
_entity_poly.entity_id
_entity_poly.type
_entity_poly.pdbx_seq_one_letter_code
_entity_poly.pdbx_strand_id
1 'polypeptide(L)'
;MTFIPGYHRSINTTQQRLVASIITCFQPIYDPGIFHYSQSIEPFTLQITCQIWGDIGRVVCSEVQAGKTELRFDPPQGITTDVAVANEKLIREECLYVKWTLADILGQNDQVVITLSEALYEKRLGRQKEFIVWLLDRLQIFGYRDLGSPFSRVNSAPTDKLDKHFDFPIQGTPAQFGVMIRQFASLLRNQTESQKLLCQVSLSGTKDTLQIPSDANPVDIKIALAKNQMTINAHLLPSSGSLLRVQIRGEKTVWLIWDKIRDELEKLGWFTLPEIPEPSKTVEIKVEPLQIETSTPVEVWMMIPNVGANRDIVRFWYQGLTCGQIATRVGLTKKTILNRINRLRKDYGIQIVPYRKSNFIKKPKVVPT
;
A
#
# COMPACT_ATOMS: atom_id res chain seq x y z
N MET A 1 19.22 -6.60 42.68
CA MET A 1 19.97 -5.53 42.01
C MET A 1 19.48 -5.43 40.56
N THR A 2 19.05 -4.23 40.20
CA THR A 2 19.05 -3.60 38.86
C THR A 2 18.29 -4.22 37.68
N PHE A 3 17.34 -3.42 37.18
CA PHE A 3 16.48 -3.54 36.01
C PHE A 3 17.18 -3.14 34.67
N ILE A 4 16.65 -3.71 33.57
CA ILE A 4 16.37 -3.11 32.21
C ILE A 4 17.55 -2.89 31.23
N PRO A 5 17.34 -2.92 29.89
CA PRO A 5 16.07 -2.98 29.12
C PRO A 5 15.94 -4.25 28.25
N GLY A 6 14.74 -4.75 27.95
CA GLY A 6 13.68 -4.01 27.27
C GLY A 6 13.85 -4.14 25.76
N TYR A 7 13.70 -5.36 25.22
CA TYR A 7 13.44 -5.59 23.80
C TYR A 7 12.03 -5.10 23.47
N HIS A 8 11.79 -3.81 23.62
CA HIS A 8 10.77 -3.16 22.82
C HIS A 8 11.29 -3.26 21.39
N ARG A 9 10.67 -4.14 20.60
CA ARG A 9 10.68 -4.07 19.13
C ARG A 9 10.07 -2.72 18.73
N SER A 10 10.87 -1.65 18.84
CA SER A 10 10.74 -0.57 17.89
C SER A 10 11.09 -1.21 16.56
N ILE A 11 10.10 -1.43 15.69
CA ILE A 11 10.43 -1.70 14.29
C ILE A 11 11.35 -0.55 13.88
N ASN A 12 12.59 -0.88 13.51
CA ASN A 12 13.58 0.14 13.16
C ASN A 12 12.95 1.03 12.07
N THR A 13 13.00 2.35 12.23
CA THR A 13 12.42 3.31 11.28
C THR A 13 12.84 3.02 9.83
N THR A 14 14.05 2.47 9.64
CA THR A 14 14.55 2.00 8.34
C THR A 14 13.76 0.82 7.77
N GLN A 15 13.43 -0.17 8.61
CA GLN A 15 12.60 -1.32 8.24
C GLN A 15 11.17 -0.88 7.92
N GLN A 16 10.59 0.02 8.73
CA GLN A 16 9.27 0.59 8.44
C GLN A 16 9.26 1.31 7.09
N ARG A 17 10.26 2.16 6.80
CA ARG A 17 10.33 2.83 5.50
C ARG A 17 10.46 1.88 4.31
N LEU A 18 11.25 0.81 4.45
CA LEU A 18 11.40 -0.20 3.40
C LEU A 18 10.08 -0.90 3.13
N VAL A 19 9.41 -1.32 4.19
CA VAL A 19 8.10 -1.97 4.10
C VAL A 19 7.07 -1.06 3.43
N ALA A 20 6.99 0.21 3.84
CA ALA A 20 6.04 1.16 3.28
C ALA A 20 6.33 1.40 1.79
N SER A 21 7.61 1.42 1.41
CA SER A 21 8.03 1.51 0.01
C SER A 21 7.62 0.28 -0.80
N ILE A 22 7.79 -0.93 -0.24
CA ILE A 22 7.31 -2.16 -0.87
C ILE A 22 5.80 -2.11 -1.09
N ILE A 23 5.03 -1.74 -0.07
CA ILE A 23 3.57 -1.60 -0.14
C ILE A 23 3.17 -0.60 -1.23
N THR A 24 3.88 0.53 -1.33
CA THR A 24 3.63 1.56 -2.34
C THR A 24 3.83 1.02 -3.76
N CYS A 25 4.80 0.12 -3.99
CA CYS A 25 4.96 -0.54 -5.29
C CYS A 25 3.72 -1.34 -5.71
N PHE A 26 2.92 -1.83 -4.76
CA PHE A 26 1.69 -2.59 -5.01
C PHE A 26 0.43 -1.72 -5.04
N GLN A 27 0.52 -0.40 -4.86
CA GLN A 27 -0.61 0.52 -5.00
C GLN A 27 -0.58 1.16 -6.39
N PRO A 28 -1.07 0.50 -7.44
CA PRO A 28 -1.11 1.14 -8.74
C PRO A 28 -2.19 2.22 -8.80
N ILE A 29 -1.77 3.41 -9.22
CA ILE A 29 -2.53 4.16 -10.24
C ILE A 29 -2.09 3.52 -11.57
N TYR A 30 -2.94 2.63 -12.08
CA TYR A 30 -2.84 1.81 -13.31
C TYR A 30 -2.06 0.47 -13.27
N ASP A 31 -2.79 -0.56 -13.69
CA ASP A 31 -2.82 -1.98 -13.30
C ASP A 31 -1.61 -2.84 -13.79
N PRO A 32 -0.73 -3.33 -12.90
CA PRO A 32 0.13 -4.46 -13.21
C PRO A 32 -0.67 -5.71 -12.86
N GLY A 33 -1.24 -6.32 -13.90
CA GLY A 33 -2.16 -7.44 -13.78
C GLY A 33 -1.90 -8.34 -12.58
N ILE A 34 -2.92 -8.44 -11.72
CA ILE A 34 -3.27 -9.69 -11.07
C ILE A 34 -2.31 -10.08 -9.91
N PHE A 35 -1.77 -9.13 -9.15
CA PHE A 35 -1.08 -9.45 -7.88
C PHE A 35 -1.74 -8.76 -6.68
N HIS A 36 -1.99 -9.53 -5.62
CA HIS A 36 -2.45 -9.04 -4.33
C HIS A 36 -1.47 -9.45 -3.24
N TYR A 37 -1.38 -8.66 -2.19
CA TYR A 37 -0.58 -8.98 -1.01
C TYR A 37 -1.43 -8.98 0.24
N SER A 38 -1.04 -9.80 1.21
CA SER A 38 -1.50 -9.70 2.60
C SER A 38 -0.29 -9.54 3.52
N GLN A 39 -0.47 -8.81 4.62
CA GLN A 39 0.62 -8.44 5.52
C GLN A 39 0.46 -9.05 6.91
N SER A 40 1.57 -9.47 7.50
CA SER A 40 1.74 -9.85 8.90
C SER A 40 2.81 -8.97 9.52
N ILE A 41 2.64 -8.56 10.79
CA ILE A 41 3.51 -7.55 11.43
C ILE A 41 4.67 -8.21 12.21
N GLU A 42 4.53 -9.46 12.68
CA GLU A 42 5.56 -10.13 13.47
C GLU A 42 5.84 -11.58 13.00
N PRO A 43 6.95 -11.83 12.28
CA PRO A 43 7.83 -10.87 11.61
C PRO A 43 7.11 -10.17 10.44
N PHE A 44 7.60 -9.00 10.01
CA PHE A 44 6.98 -8.32 8.88
C PHE A 44 7.08 -9.18 7.62
N THR A 45 5.93 -9.66 7.15
CA THR A 45 5.83 -10.63 6.06
C THR A 45 4.73 -10.20 5.10
N LEU A 46 5.07 -10.10 3.82
CA LEU A 46 4.12 -9.89 2.73
C LEU A 46 3.92 -11.21 1.99
N GLN A 47 2.76 -11.81 2.14
CA GLN A 47 2.34 -12.95 1.35
C GLN A 47 1.81 -12.43 0.01
N ILE A 48 2.42 -12.86 -1.08
CA ILE A 48 2.08 -12.43 -2.43
C ILE A 48 1.22 -13.50 -3.09
N THR A 49 0.16 -13.06 -3.75
CA THR A 49 -0.79 -13.92 -4.44
C THR A 49 -1.03 -13.38 -5.83
N CYS A 50 -1.03 -14.28 -6.81
CA CYS A 50 -1.46 -14.03 -8.17
C CYS A 50 -2.92 -14.46 -8.31
N GLN A 51 -3.81 -13.65 -8.87
CA GLN A 51 -5.23 -14.04 -9.09
C GLN A 51 -5.35 -15.25 -10.03
N ILE A 52 -4.44 -15.43 -11.00
CA ILE A 52 -4.44 -16.59 -11.90
C ILE A 52 -3.78 -17.80 -11.23
N TRP A 53 -2.59 -17.61 -10.62
CA TRP A 53 -1.75 -18.72 -10.19
C TRP A 53 -1.81 -19.03 -8.69
N GLY A 54 -2.49 -18.20 -7.89
CA GLY A 54 -2.58 -18.33 -6.44
C GLY A 54 -1.33 -17.85 -5.71
N ASP A 55 -1.01 -18.47 -4.58
CA ASP A 55 0.20 -18.17 -3.78
C ASP A 55 1.48 -18.28 -4.62
N ILE A 56 2.24 -17.19 -4.74
CA ILE A 56 3.55 -17.17 -5.42
C ILE A 56 4.73 -16.96 -4.45
N GLY A 57 4.48 -17.00 -3.14
CA GLY A 57 5.50 -16.91 -2.10
C GLY A 57 5.41 -15.66 -1.22
N ARG A 58 6.38 -15.52 -0.32
CA ARG A 58 6.40 -14.47 0.72
C ARG A 58 7.65 -13.62 0.64
N VAL A 59 7.52 -12.33 0.95
CA VAL A 59 8.63 -11.42 1.23
C VAL A 59 8.70 -11.19 2.73
N VAL A 60 9.77 -11.65 3.36
CA VAL A 60 10.02 -11.42 4.78
C VAL A 60 11.05 -10.30 4.91
N CYS A 61 10.69 -9.25 5.64
CA CYS A 61 11.58 -8.14 5.94
C CYS A 61 12.11 -8.34 7.36
N SER A 62 13.40 -8.66 7.50
CA SER A 62 14.04 -8.86 8.79
C SER A 62 15.24 -7.94 8.96
N GLU A 63 15.40 -7.40 10.17
CA GLU A 63 16.63 -6.70 10.56
C GLU A 63 17.68 -7.74 10.97
N VAL A 64 18.81 -7.76 10.24
CA VAL A 64 19.91 -8.71 10.49
C VAL A 64 20.98 -8.08 11.39
N GLN A 65 21.15 -6.76 11.29
CA GLN A 65 22.01 -5.94 12.14
C GLN A 65 21.37 -4.56 12.32
N ALA A 66 21.75 -3.83 13.37
CA ALA A 66 21.22 -2.48 13.63
C ALA A 66 21.33 -1.58 12.40
N GLY A 67 20.19 -1.17 11.84
CA GLY A 67 20.11 -0.33 10.64
C GLY A 67 20.29 -1.05 9.31
N LYS A 68 20.52 -2.37 9.32
CA LYS A 68 20.63 -3.21 8.11
C LYS A 68 19.42 -4.16 8.02
N THR A 69 18.48 -3.79 7.17
CA THR A 69 17.32 -4.62 6.82
C THR A 69 17.64 -5.47 5.58
N GLU A 70 17.31 -6.76 5.63
CA GLU A 70 17.43 -7.68 4.49
C GLU A 70 16.06 -8.19 4.05
N LEU A 71 15.93 -8.45 2.75
CA LEU A 71 14.75 -9.07 2.16
C LEU A 71 15.02 -10.55 1.93
N ARG A 72 14.15 -11.39 2.49
CA ARG A 72 14.14 -12.83 2.22
C ARG A 72 12.89 -13.17 1.41
N PHE A 73 13.06 -13.96 0.36
CA PHE A 73 11.96 -14.43 -0.46
C PHE A 73 11.75 -15.92 -0.19
N ASP A 74 10.65 -16.26 0.46
CA ASP A 74 10.28 -17.64 0.76
C ASP A 74 9.42 -18.19 -0.38
N PRO A 75 9.62 -19.45 -0.81
CA PRO A 75 8.89 -20.06 -1.92
C PRO A 75 7.37 -20.13 -1.66
N PRO A 76 6.56 -20.38 -2.71
CA PRO A 76 5.13 -20.63 -2.56
C PRO A 76 4.86 -21.84 -1.65
N GLN A 77 3.70 -21.86 -1.00
CA GLN A 77 3.27 -23.02 -0.22
C GLN A 77 3.09 -24.25 -1.11
N GLY A 78 3.26 -25.44 -0.50
CA GLY A 78 3.01 -26.72 -1.16
C GLY A 78 1.58 -26.80 -1.73
N ILE A 79 1.45 -27.45 -2.87
CA ILE A 79 0.17 -27.60 -3.58
C ILE A 79 -0.59 -28.78 -2.97
N THR A 80 -1.82 -28.55 -2.52
CA THR A 80 -2.73 -29.64 -2.14
C THR A 80 -3.36 -30.25 -3.39
N THR A 81 -3.76 -31.52 -3.29
CA THR A 81 -4.39 -32.26 -4.39
C THR A 81 -5.61 -31.54 -4.95
N ASP A 82 -6.45 -30.96 -4.09
CA ASP A 82 -7.66 -30.23 -4.50
C ASP A 82 -7.34 -28.99 -5.33
N VAL A 83 -6.26 -28.28 -4.98
CA VAL A 83 -5.82 -27.08 -5.70
C VAL A 83 -5.28 -27.45 -7.08
N ALA A 84 -4.54 -28.56 -7.19
CA ALA A 84 -4.05 -29.05 -8.48
C ALA A 84 -5.20 -29.44 -9.42
N VAL A 85 -6.18 -30.18 -8.89
CA VAL A 85 -7.37 -30.60 -9.66
C VAL A 85 -8.20 -29.39 -10.10
N ALA A 86 -8.44 -28.43 -9.20
CA ALA A 86 -9.18 -27.21 -9.53
C ALA A 86 -8.53 -26.37 -10.65
N ASN A 87 -7.22 -26.48 -10.82
CA ASN A 87 -6.45 -25.74 -11.83
C ASN A 87 -6.00 -26.62 -13.02
N GLU A 88 -6.49 -27.86 -13.13
CA GLU A 88 -6.00 -28.84 -14.11
C GLU A 88 -5.98 -28.30 -15.53
N LYS A 89 -7.10 -27.73 -15.99
CA LYS A 89 -7.22 -27.20 -17.36
C LYS A 89 -6.13 -26.17 -17.66
N LEU A 90 -5.96 -25.21 -16.73
CA LEU A 90 -4.97 -24.15 -16.85
C LEU A 90 -3.54 -24.70 -16.84
N ILE A 91 -3.25 -25.67 -15.96
CA ILE A 91 -1.93 -26.31 -15.87
C ILE A 91 -1.59 -27.03 -17.18
N ARG A 92 -2.55 -27.79 -17.74
CA ARG A 92 -2.34 -28.53 -18.99
C ARG A 92 -2.10 -27.62 -20.18
N GLU A 93 -2.83 -26.51 -20.28
CA GLU A 93 -2.70 -25.55 -21.37
C GLU A 93 -1.38 -24.78 -21.29
N GLU A 94 -0.99 -24.30 -20.11
CA GLU A 94 0.13 -23.35 -19.96
C GLU A 94 1.45 -23.94 -19.46
N CYS A 95 1.45 -25.15 -18.87
CA CYS A 95 2.64 -25.76 -18.29
C CYS A 95 3.05 -27.05 -19.01
N LEU A 96 2.07 -27.87 -19.45
CA LEU A 96 2.31 -29.20 -20.03
C LEU A 96 2.02 -29.30 -21.54
N TYR A 97 1.63 -28.20 -22.19
CA TYR A 97 1.35 -28.14 -23.63
C TYR A 97 0.35 -29.19 -24.14
N VAL A 98 -0.75 -29.40 -23.41
CA VAL A 98 -1.89 -30.30 -23.76
C VAL A 98 -1.49 -31.77 -24.00
N LYS A 99 -0.23 -32.16 -23.73
CA LYS A 99 0.22 -33.54 -23.94
C LYS A 99 -0.20 -34.42 -22.76
N TRP A 100 -0.81 -35.55 -23.08
CA TRP A 100 -1.13 -36.60 -22.11
C TRP A 100 0.16 -37.31 -21.67
N THR A 101 0.31 -37.48 -20.36
CA THR A 101 1.35 -38.31 -19.77
C THR A 101 1.01 -39.79 -19.93
N LEU A 102 2.02 -40.68 -19.81
CA LEU A 102 1.77 -42.12 -19.76
C LEU A 102 0.85 -42.51 -18.60
N ALA A 103 0.94 -41.80 -17.47
CA ALA A 103 0.05 -41.98 -16.32
C ALA A 103 -1.42 -41.67 -16.66
N ASP A 104 -1.67 -40.64 -17.47
CA ASP A 104 -3.02 -40.32 -17.95
C ASP A 104 -3.59 -41.47 -18.81
N ILE A 105 -2.77 -42.01 -19.71
CA ILE A 105 -3.16 -43.10 -20.62
C ILE A 105 -3.42 -44.40 -19.84
N LEU A 106 -2.66 -44.64 -18.77
CA LEU A 106 -2.76 -45.82 -17.92
C LEU A 106 -3.80 -45.68 -16.79
N GLY A 107 -4.53 -44.57 -16.72
CA GLY A 107 -5.56 -44.33 -15.70
C GLY A 107 -5.03 -44.18 -14.27
N GLN A 108 -3.77 -43.79 -14.12
CA GLN A 108 -3.10 -43.64 -12.82
C GLN A 108 -3.37 -42.25 -12.23
N ASN A 109 -4.59 -42.05 -11.72
CA ASN A 109 -5.07 -40.74 -11.23
C ASN A 109 -4.14 -40.10 -10.19
N ASP A 110 -3.58 -40.87 -9.26
CA ASP A 110 -2.67 -40.35 -8.24
C ASP A 110 -1.40 -39.75 -8.85
N GLN A 111 -0.84 -40.43 -9.86
CA GLN A 111 0.37 -39.98 -10.55
C GLN A 111 0.10 -38.74 -11.41
N VAL A 112 -1.10 -38.65 -12.01
CA VAL A 112 -1.54 -37.45 -12.73
C VAL A 112 -1.64 -36.24 -11.80
N VAL A 113 -2.24 -36.41 -10.62
CA VAL A 113 -2.37 -35.32 -9.64
C VAL A 113 -1.00 -34.86 -9.12
N ILE A 114 -0.06 -35.79 -8.92
CA ILE A 114 1.33 -35.46 -8.56
C ILE A 114 1.97 -34.59 -9.66
N THR A 115 1.89 -35.01 -10.92
CA THR A 115 2.45 -34.23 -12.04
C THR A 115 1.81 -32.85 -12.18
N LEU A 116 0.49 -32.73 -12.00
CA LEU A 116 -0.20 -31.43 -12.03
C LEU A 116 0.26 -30.52 -10.88
N SER A 117 0.43 -31.10 -9.68
CA SER A 117 0.89 -30.36 -8.49
C SER A 117 2.31 -29.84 -8.66
N GLU A 118 3.22 -30.66 -9.18
CA GLU A 118 4.61 -30.27 -9.49
C GLU A 118 4.67 -29.18 -10.56
N ALA A 119 3.91 -29.33 -11.65
CA ALA A 119 3.86 -28.35 -12.74
C ALA A 119 3.35 -26.98 -12.25
N LEU A 120 2.31 -26.97 -11.41
CA LEU A 120 1.78 -25.74 -10.82
C LEU A 120 2.79 -25.08 -9.87
N TYR A 121 3.49 -25.88 -9.05
CA TYR A 121 4.52 -25.38 -8.14
C TYR A 121 5.68 -24.71 -8.90
N GLU A 122 6.20 -25.35 -9.94
CA GLU A 122 7.27 -24.80 -10.77
C GLU A 122 6.84 -23.51 -11.49
N LYS A 123 5.60 -23.46 -12.00
CA LYS A 123 5.05 -22.24 -12.61
C LYS A 123 5.00 -21.09 -11.60
N ARG A 124 4.53 -21.33 -10.36
CA ARG A 124 4.52 -20.33 -9.28
C ARG A 124 5.92 -19.85 -8.93
N LEU A 125 6.89 -20.76 -8.86
CA LEU A 125 8.30 -20.42 -8.61
C LEU A 125 8.88 -19.56 -9.74
N GLY A 126 8.55 -19.84 -11.00
CA GLY A 126 8.90 -19.01 -12.14
C GLY A 126 8.34 -17.58 -12.01
N ARG A 127 7.04 -17.46 -11.70
CA ARG A 127 6.38 -16.16 -11.46
C ARG A 127 6.97 -15.40 -10.28
N GLN A 128 7.38 -16.09 -9.22
CA GLN A 128 8.06 -15.47 -8.10
C GLN A 128 9.37 -14.80 -8.53
N LYS A 129 10.18 -15.46 -9.37
CA LYS A 129 11.44 -14.89 -9.86
C LYS A 129 11.21 -13.61 -10.68
N GLU A 130 10.22 -13.63 -11.57
CA GLU A 130 9.81 -12.45 -12.34
C GLU A 130 9.38 -11.30 -11.40
N PHE A 131 8.56 -11.65 -10.40
CA PHE A 131 8.09 -10.69 -9.40
C PHE A 131 9.25 -10.07 -8.60
N ILE A 132 10.22 -10.88 -8.15
CA ILE A 132 11.37 -10.38 -7.38
C ILE A 132 12.16 -9.35 -8.20
N VAL A 133 12.44 -9.65 -9.47
CA VAL A 133 13.13 -8.73 -10.36
C VAL A 133 12.34 -7.44 -10.53
N TRP A 134 11.03 -7.54 -10.74
CA TRP A 134 10.13 -6.38 -10.82
C TRP A 134 10.15 -5.53 -9.54
N LEU A 135 10.03 -6.15 -8.37
CA LEU A 135 9.98 -5.45 -7.09
C LEU A 135 11.29 -4.72 -6.81
N LEU A 136 12.42 -5.39 -6.99
CA LEU A 136 13.75 -4.78 -6.79
C LEU A 136 14.00 -3.64 -7.78
N ASP A 137 13.44 -3.71 -9.00
CA ASP A 137 13.53 -2.60 -9.95
C ASP A 137 12.71 -1.40 -9.49
N ARG A 138 11.49 -1.63 -8.98
CA ARG A 138 10.62 -0.56 -8.46
C ARG A 138 11.16 0.08 -7.19
N LEU A 139 11.79 -0.69 -6.31
CA LEU A 139 12.36 -0.17 -5.06
C LEU A 139 13.52 0.81 -5.29
N GLN A 140 14.16 0.81 -6.46
CA GLN A 140 15.16 1.83 -6.83
C GLN A 140 14.56 3.24 -6.87
N ILE A 141 13.27 3.39 -7.20
CA ILE A 141 12.54 4.68 -7.15
C ILE A 141 12.59 5.26 -5.73
N PHE A 142 12.62 4.40 -4.71
CA PHE A 142 12.71 4.77 -3.30
C PHE A 142 14.15 4.77 -2.76
N GLY A 143 15.17 4.73 -3.63
CA GLY A 143 16.57 4.81 -3.22
C GLY A 143 17.18 3.49 -2.74
N TYR A 144 16.45 2.38 -2.80
CA TYR A 144 16.97 1.07 -2.44
C TYR A 144 17.71 0.43 -3.62
N ARG A 145 19.02 0.71 -3.72
CA ARG A 145 19.85 0.32 -4.88
C ARG A 145 20.66 -0.96 -4.68
N ASP A 146 21.06 -1.22 -3.44
CA ASP A 146 21.95 -2.33 -3.07
C ASP A 146 21.25 -3.30 -2.09
N LEU A 147 19.94 -3.47 -2.23
CA LEU A 147 19.26 -4.62 -1.63
C LEU A 147 19.83 -5.85 -2.33
N GLY A 148 20.72 -6.58 -1.63
CA GLY A 148 21.44 -7.72 -2.18
C GLY A 148 20.52 -8.56 -3.06
N SER A 149 20.83 -8.65 -4.34
CA SER A 149 20.03 -9.44 -5.27
C SER A 149 20.07 -10.89 -4.77
N PRO A 150 18.92 -11.54 -4.48
CA PRO A 150 18.91 -12.96 -4.11
C PRO A 150 19.38 -13.83 -5.29
N PHE A 151 19.38 -13.27 -6.49
CA PHE A 151 20.02 -13.85 -7.66
C PHE A 151 21.42 -13.28 -7.77
N SER A 152 22.45 -14.10 -7.55
CA SER A 152 23.80 -13.78 -8.00
C SER A 152 23.71 -13.30 -9.43
N ARG A 153 24.04 -12.02 -9.70
CA ARG A 153 24.24 -11.53 -11.07
C ARG A 153 25.52 -12.18 -11.58
N VAL A 154 25.43 -13.45 -11.92
CA VAL A 154 26.49 -14.20 -12.58
C VAL A 154 26.62 -13.55 -13.96
N ASN A 155 27.67 -12.75 -14.14
CA ASN A 155 28.21 -12.29 -15.42
C ASN A 155 27.64 -11.03 -16.10
N SER A 156 26.98 -10.11 -15.41
CA SER A 156 26.83 -8.75 -15.96
C SER A 156 27.86 -7.82 -15.31
N ALA A 157 28.89 -7.42 -16.05
CA ALA A 157 29.71 -6.27 -15.67
C ALA A 157 28.78 -5.11 -15.25
N PRO A 158 29.12 -4.30 -14.23
CA PRO A 158 28.33 -3.14 -13.89
C PRO A 158 28.36 -2.21 -15.10
N THR A 159 27.35 -2.29 -15.95
CA THR A 159 27.12 -1.27 -16.95
C THR A 159 26.70 -0.03 -16.17
N ASP A 160 27.63 0.90 -15.97
CA ASP A 160 27.37 2.20 -15.36
C ASP A 160 26.33 3.04 -16.14
N LYS A 161 25.89 2.54 -17.30
CA LYS A 161 24.83 3.13 -18.10
C LYS A 161 23.45 2.64 -17.64
N LEU A 162 22.63 3.60 -17.23
CA LEU A 162 21.23 3.46 -16.87
C LEU A 162 20.37 4.02 -18.01
N ASP A 163 19.32 3.29 -18.38
CA ASP A 163 18.14 3.81 -19.09
C ASP A 163 16.92 3.22 -18.35
N LYS A 164 16.23 4.05 -17.58
CA LYS A 164 15.14 3.64 -16.69
C LYS A 164 13.92 4.53 -16.91
N HIS A 165 12.74 3.91 -16.91
CA HIS A 165 11.47 4.57 -17.11
C HIS A 165 10.50 4.12 -16.05
N PHE A 166 9.84 5.07 -15.38
CA PHE A 166 8.83 4.76 -14.40
C PHE A 166 7.81 5.88 -14.26
N ASP A 167 6.63 5.48 -13.80
CA ASP A 167 5.54 6.38 -13.49
C ASP A 167 5.47 6.61 -11.98
N PHE A 168 5.24 7.85 -11.55
CA PHE A 168 5.17 8.25 -10.15
C PHE A 168 4.03 9.26 -9.93
N PRO A 169 2.96 8.88 -9.21
CA PRO A 169 1.85 9.80 -8.94
C PRO A 169 2.16 10.76 -7.80
N ILE A 170 1.67 12.00 -7.92
CA ILE A 170 1.79 13.06 -6.91
C ILE A 170 0.47 13.82 -6.75
N GLN A 171 0.26 14.47 -5.61
CA GLN A 171 -0.91 15.32 -5.33
C GLN A 171 -0.79 16.73 -5.92
N GLY A 172 0.42 17.21 -6.23
CA GLY A 172 0.64 18.51 -6.86
C GLY A 172 0.15 18.57 -8.31
N THR A 173 -0.23 19.75 -8.80
CA THR A 173 -0.56 19.99 -10.23
C THR A 173 0.70 20.03 -11.09
N PRO A 174 0.60 19.83 -12.43
CA PRO A 174 1.78 19.87 -13.29
C PRO A 174 2.48 21.24 -13.26
N ALA A 175 1.69 22.32 -13.20
CA ALA A 175 2.19 23.69 -13.07
C ALA A 175 2.99 23.90 -11.78
N GLN A 176 2.44 23.49 -10.64
CA GLN A 176 3.14 23.56 -9.34
C GLN A 176 4.43 22.75 -9.35
N PHE A 177 4.40 21.55 -9.95
CA PHE A 177 5.58 20.72 -10.10
C PHE A 177 6.68 21.40 -10.94
N GLY A 178 6.31 22.02 -12.07
CA GLY A 178 7.24 22.79 -12.90
C GLY A 178 7.90 23.95 -12.15
N VAL A 179 7.13 24.70 -11.35
CA VAL A 179 7.65 25.78 -10.51
C VAL A 179 8.61 25.24 -9.44
N MET A 180 8.24 24.15 -8.78
CA MET A 180 9.08 23.51 -7.76
C MET A 180 10.42 23.07 -8.35
N ILE A 181 10.41 22.37 -9.48
CA ILE A 181 11.67 21.90 -10.10
C ILE A 181 12.54 23.08 -10.54
N ARG A 182 11.96 24.18 -11.03
CA ARG A 182 12.73 25.38 -11.39
C ARG A 182 13.41 26.00 -10.16
N GLN A 183 12.70 26.13 -9.05
CA GLN A 183 13.27 26.63 -7.79
C GLN A 183 14.36 25.68 -7.26
N PHE A 184 14.07 24.39 -7.25
CA PHE A 184 15.00 23.34 -6.86
C PHE A 184 16.29 23.34 -7.70
N ALA A 185 16.18 23.44 -9.03
CA ALA A 185 17.34 23.52 -9.91
C ALA A 185 18.19 24.78 -9.66
N SER A 186 17.55 25.92 -9.35
CA SER A 186 18.25 27.14 -8.96
C SER A 186 19.02 26.96 -7.64
N LEU A 187 18.46 26.25 -6.67
CA LEU A 187 19.12 25.95 -5.39
C LEU A 187 20.30 24.99 -5.59
N LEU A 188 20.15 23.97 -6.43
CA LEU A 188 21.22 23.02 -6.73
C LEU A 188 22.38 23.65 -7.51
N ARG A 189 22.13 24.62 -8.40
CA ARG A 189 23.21 25.35 -9.09
C ARG A 189 24.14 26.08 -8.13
N ASN A 190 23.65 26.46 -6.95
CA ASN A 190 24.45 27.13 -5.93
C ASN A 190 25.35 26.14 -5.15
N GLN A 191 25.18 24.82 -5.34
CA GLN A 191 26.04 23.79 -4.76
C GLN A 191 27.21 23.46 -5.70
N THR A 192 28.42 23.37 -5.17
CA THR A 192 29.67 23.12 -5.92
C THR A 192 29.63 21.87 -6.80
N GLU A 193 28.94 20.81 -6.36
CA GLU A 193 28.82 19.55 -7.10
C GLU A 193 27.80 19.58 -8.26
N SER A 194 26.94 20.60 -8.32
CA SER A 194 25.82 20.68 -9.28
C SER A 194 25.79 21.99 -10.08
N GLN A 195 26.88 22.76 -10.08
CA GLN A 195 27.00 24.04 -10.81
C GLN A 195 26.72 23.93 -12.32
N LYS A 196 26.93 22.74 -12.93
CA LYS A 196 26.69 22.50 -14.36
C LYS A 196 25.29 21.94 -14.67
N LEU A 197 24.37 21.93 -13.70
CA LEU A 197 23.02 21.40 -13.89
C LEU A 197 22.19 22.31 -14.80
N LEU A 198 21.83 21.80 -15.97
CA LEU A 198 20.91 22.44 -16.90
C LEU A 198 19.50 21.94 -16.61
N CYS A 199 18.58 22.84 -16.32
CA CYS A 199 17.17 22.53 -16.16
C CYS A 199 16.37 23.35 -17.16
N GLN A 200 15.59 22.68 -17.99
CA GLN A 200 14.68 23.28 -18.95
C GLN A 200 13.26 22.84 -18.61
N VAL A 201 12.33 23.80 -18.48
CA VAL A 201 10.92 23.52 -18.25
C VAL A 201 10.13 24.06 -19.44
N SER A 202 9.50 23.17 -20.18
CA SER A 202 8.75 23.46 -21.41
C SER A 202 7.28 23.11 -21.26
N LEU A 203 6.43 23.85 -21.97
CA LEU A 203 4.99 23.59 -22.06
C LEU A 203 4.67 23.05 -23.45
N SER A 204 4.07 21.86 -23.53
CA SER A 204 3.60 21.24 -24.79
C SER A 204 4.59 21.41 -25.97
N GLY A 205 5.87 21.10 -25.74
CA GLY A 205 6.92 21.15 -26.78
C GLY A 205 7.44 22.53 -27.20
N THR A 206 6.99 23.63 -26.57
CA THR A 206 7.54 24.98 -26.80
C THR A 206 8.79 25.27 -25.95
N LYS A 207 9.62 26.24 -26.37
CA LYS A 207 10.89 26.60 -25.67
C LYS A 207 10.63 27.03 -24.22
N ASP A 208 11.69 27.03 -23.41
CA ASP A 208 11.66 27.34 -21.96
C ASP A 208 10.80 28.57 -21.64
N THR A 209 9.75 28.38 -20.84
CA THR A 209 8.78 29.44 -20.53
C THR A 209 9.04 30.01 -19.14
N LEU A 210 9.57 31.23 -19.07
CA LEU A 210 9.88 31.90 -17.79
C LEU A 210 8.68 32.00 -16.83
N GLN A 211 7.45 32.02 -17.35
CA GLN A 211 6.21 31.95 -16.59
C GLN A 211 5.46 30.66 -16.94
N ILE A 212 5.05 29.90 -15.92
CA ILE A 212 4.26 28.67 -16.06
C ILE A 212 2.82 29.03 -15.66
N PRO A 213 1.85 28.96 -16.60
CA PRO A 213 0.44 29.16 -16.29
C PRO A 213 -0.06 28.15 -15.23
N SER A 214 -1.01 28.57 -14.40
CA SER A 214 -1.59 27.73 -13.33
C SER A 214 -2.35 26.51 -13.86
N ASP A 215 -2.83 26.59 -15.10
CA ASP A 215 -3.58 25.56 -15.82
C ASP A 215 -2.69 24.72 -16.76
N ALA A 216 -1.37 24.91 -16.72
CA ALA A 216 -0.43 24.21 -17.58
C ALA A 216 -0.54 22.68 -17.44
N ASN A 217 -0.85 22.01 -18.55
CA ASN A 217 -0.91 20.57 -18.67
C ASN A 217 -0.72 20.16 -20.14
N PRO A 218 0.27 19.32 -20.50
CA PRO A 218 1.34 18.79 -19.66
C PRO A 218 2.49 19.78 -19.43
N VAL A 219 3.31 19.49 -18.42
CA VAL A 219 4.58 20.18 -18.17
C VAL A 219 5.73 19.20 -18.41
N ASP A 220 6.62 19.55 -19.34
CA ASP A 220 7.78 18.75 -19.71
C ASP A 220 9.05 19.34 -19.10
N ILE A 221 9.80 18.53 -18.37
CA ILE A 221 11.00 18.97 -17.64
C ILE A 221 12.18 18.13 -18.12
N LYS A 222 13.27 18.81 -18.46
CA LYS A 222 14.54 18.17 -18.82
C LYS A 222 15.63 18.68 -17.89
N ILE A 223 16.21 17.77 -17.12
CA ILE A 223 17.36 18.02 -16.25
C ILE A 223 18.56 17.31 -16.85
N ALA A 224 19.64 18.03 -17.13
CA ALA A 224 20.87 17.49 -17.69
C ALA A 224 22.07 17.87 -16.83
N LEU A 225 22.97 16.92 -16.59
CA LEU A 225 24.22 17.12 -15.86
C LEU A 225 25.33 16.31 -16.55
N ALA A 226 26.22 16.97 -17.29
CA ALA A 226 27.25 16.31 -18.10
C ALA A 226 26.66 15.26 -19.07
N LYS A 227 26.96 13.96 -18.87
CA LYS A 227 26.42 12.85 -19.70
C LYS A 227 25.06 12.33 -19.22
N ASN A 228 24.55 12.88 -18.13
CA ASN A 228 23.34 12.42 -17.47
C ASN A 228 22.14 13.26 -17.88
N GLN A 229 21.01 12.61 -18.09
CA GLN A 229 19.77 13.24 -18.48
C GLN A 229 18.60 12.60 -17.73
N MET A 230 17.75 13.43 -17.13
CA MET A 230 16.46 13.05 -16.59
C MET A 230 15.39 13.86 -17.30
N THR A 231 14.38 13.18 -17.84
CA THR A 231 13.21 13.81 -18.46
C THR A 231 11.96 13.42 -17.68
N ILE A 232 11.16 14.41 -17.28
CA ILE A 232 9.94 14.21 -16.50
C ILE A 232 8.80 14.88 -17.24
N ASN A 233 7.79 14.10 -17.62
CA ASN A 233 6.56 14.64 -18.20
C ASN A 233 5.45 14.53 -17.16
N ALA A 234 4.95 15.67 -16.70
CA ALA A 234 3.89 15.75 -15.70
C ALA A 234 2.54 15.94 -16.40
N HIS A 235 1.63 14.99 -16.18
CA HIS A 235 0.27 15.01 -16.71
C HIS A 235 -0.75 15.10 -15.59
N LEU A 236 -1.79 15.91 -15.76
CA LEU A 236 -2.89 15.97 -14.80
C LEU A 236 -3.66 14.63 -14.76
N LEU A 237 -3.96 14.13 -13.57
CA LEU A 237 -4.79 12.93 -13.37
C LEU A 237 -6.29 13.31 -13.24
N PRO A 238 -7.22 12.45 -13.70
CA PRO A 238 -8.66 12.69 -13.53
C PRO A 238 -9.12 12.80 -12.07
N SER A 239 -8.39 12.15 -11.15
CA SER A 239 -8.70 12.07 -9.72
C SER A 239 -8.21 13.26 -8.89
N SER A 240 -7.75 14.34 -9.53
CA SER A 240 -6.87 15.38 -8.97
C SER A 240 -5.44 14.88 -8.70
N GLY A 241 -4.45 15.78 -8.82
CA GLY A 241 -3.01 15.45 -8.79
C GLY A 241 -2.39 15.25 -10.18
N SER A 242 -1.14 14.77 -10.22
CA SER A 242 -0.38 14.56 -11.46
C SER A 242 0.31 13.21 -11.51
N LEU A 243 0.45 12.66 -12.72
CA LEU A 243 1.30 11.52 -13.02
C LEU A 243 2.61 12.02 -13.60
N LEU A 244 3.72 11.73 -12.93
CA LEU A 244 5.07 11.98 -13.43
C LEU A 244 5.53 10.77 -14.23
N ARG A 245 5.79 10.95 -15.53
CA ARG A 245 6.47 9.96 -16.36
C ARG A 245 7.94 10.31 -16.41
N VAL A 246 8.76 9.58 -15.65
CA VAL A 246 10.16 9.87 -15.44
C VAL A 246 11.01 8.92 -16.29
N GLN A 247 11.96 9.48 -17.01
CA GLN A 247 12.98 8.76 -17.73
C GLN A 247 14.36 9.23 -17.28
N ILE A 248 15.19 8.30 -16.84
CA ILE A 248 16.55 8.52 -16.33
C ILE A 248 17.54 7.85 -17.27
N ARG A 249 18.50 8.62 -17.77
CA ARG A 249 19.58 8.19 -18.66
C ARG A 249 20.93 8.65 -18.15
N GLY A 250 21.93 7.76 -18.15
CA GLY A 250 23.32 8.10 -17.82
C GLY A 250 23.87 7.26 -16.67
N GLU A 251 24.62 7.89 -15.77
CA GLU A 251 25.34 7.26 -14.67
C GLU A 251 24.51 7.21 -13.37
N LYS A 252 24.95 6.41 -12.38
CA LYS A 252 24.27 6.27 -11.08
C LYS A 252 24.05 7.60 -10.34
N THR A 253 24.83 8.63 -10.66
CA THR A 253 24.68 9.98 -10.10
C THR A 253 23.35 10.65 -10.45
N VAL A 254 22.66 10.24 -11.52
CA VAL A 254 21.31 10.78 -11.84
C VAL A 254 20.29 10.42 -10.75
N TRP A 255 20.44 9.25 -10.13
CA TRP A 255 19.55 8.83 -9.06
C TRP A 255 19.68 9.71 -7.81
N LEU A 256 20.84 10.32 -7.57
CA LEU A 256 20.99 11.28 -6.46
C LEU A 256 20.15 12.54 -6.69
N ILE A 257 19.98 12.96 -7.94
CA ILE A 257 19.09 14.06 -8.29
C ILE A 257 17.64 13.64 -8.05
N TRP A 258 17.27 12.41 -8.44
CA TRP A 258 15.94 11.87 -8.19
C TRP A 258 15.62 11.79 -6.70
N ASP A 259 16.54 11.28 -5.87
CA ASP A 259 16.36 11.21 -4.41
C ASP A 259 16.06 12.60 -3.84
N LYS A 260 16.85 13.62 -4.23
CA LYS A 260 16.63 15.00 -3.77
C LYS A 260 15.28 15.57 -4.24
N ILE A 261 14.85 15.30 -5.48
CA ILE A 261 13.53 15.70 -5.98
C ILE A 261 12.45 15.04 -5.14
N ARG A 262 12.58 13.73 -4.91
CA ARG A 262 11.64 12.96 -4.09
C ARG A 262 11.59 13.51 -2.66
N ASP A 263 12.72 13.81 -2.04
CA ASP A 263 12.73 14.38 -0.69
C ASP A 263 12.00 15.73 -0.63
N GLU A 264 12.09 16.57 -1.68
CA GLU A 264 11.28 17.80 -1.79
C GLU A 264 9.79 17.51 -2.00
N LEU A 265 9.44 16.52 -2.81
CA LEU A 265 8.05 16.09 -2.99
C LEU A 265 7.43 15.59 -1.67
N GLU A 266 8.22 14.90 -0.84
CA GLU A 266 7.78 14.41 0.49
C GLU A 266 7.60 15.58 1.46
N LYS A 267 8.53 16.53 1.49
CA LYS A 267 8.43 17.75 2.32
C LYS A 267 7.20 18.58 2.00
N LEU A 268 6.81 18.63 0.73
CA LEU A 268 5.61 19.33 0.27
C LEU A 268 4.32 18.53 0.51
N GLY A 269 4.42 17.30 1.02
CA GLY A 269 3.28 16.41 1.21
C GLY A 269 2.62 15.97 -0.10
N TRP A 270 3.34 16.07 -1.23
CA TRP A 270 2.82 15.67 -2.54
C TRP A 270 2.83 14.17 -2.75
N PHE A 271 3.60 13.45 -1.95
CA PHE A 271 3.38 12.04 -1.68
C PHE A 271 3.79 11.75 -0.23
N THR A 272 3.26 10.67 0.33
CA THR A 272 3.63 10.17 1.65
C THR A 272 3.67 8.66 1.59
N LEU A 273 4.69 8.06 2.19
CA LEU A 273 4.72 6.61 2.37
C LEU A 273 3.58 6.19 3.33
N PRO A 274 2.92 5.04 3.09
CA PRO A 274 1.85 4.56 3.96
C PRO A 274 2.36 4.30 5.38
N GLU A 275 1.59 4.73 6.38
CA GLU A 275 1.87 4.39 7.78
C GLU A 275 1.66 2.89 8.00
N ILE A 276 2.69 2.23 8.55
CA ILE A 276 2.60 0.81 8.91
C ILE A 276 2.01 0.74 10.31
N PRO A 277 0.92 -0.02 10.53
CA PRO A 277 0.38 -0.22 11.86
C PRO A 277 1.47 -0.79 12.78
N GLU A 278 1.78 -0.08 13.87
CA GLU A 278 2.63 -0.65 14.91
C GLU A 278 1.89 -1.82 15.57
N PRO A 279 2.58 -2.92 15.90
CA PRO A 279 1.98 -3.95 16.74
C PRO A 279 1.66 -3.26 18.07
N SER A 280 0.37 -3.14 18.36
CA SER A 280 -0.12 -2.59 19.62
C SER A 280 0.64 -3.26 20.75
N LYS A 281 1.46 -2.48 21.48
CA LYS A 281 2.20 -2.95 22.65
C LYS A 281 1.22 -3.73 23.52
N THR A 282 1.50 -5.01 23.71
CA THR A 282 0.84 -5.83 24.71
C THR A 282 1.04 -5.13 26.04
N VAL A 283 0.02 -4.44 26.51
CA VAL A 283 -0.04 -4.01 27.90
C VAL A 283 0.03 -5.30 28.70
N GLU A 284 1.08 -5.49 29.48
CA GLU A 284 1.14 -6.53 30.50
C GLU A 284 -0.05 -6.29 31.44
N ILE A 285 -1.15 -7.00 31.19
CA ILE A 285 -2.27 -7.06 32.11
C ILE A 285 -1.79 -7.92 33.28
N LYS A 286 -1.30 -7.25 34.33
CA LYS A 286 -1.33 -7.81 35.68
C LYS A 286 -2.78 -8.20 35.96
N VAL A 287 -2.98 -9.50 36.13
CA VAL A 287 -4.28 -10.10 36.43
C VAL A 287 -4.75 -9.64 37.81
N GLU A 288 -5.75 -8.76 37.82
CA GLU A 288 -6.79 -8.59 38.85
C GLU A 288 -8.13 -8.32 38.14
N PRO A 289 -9.28 -8.67 38.74
CA PRO A 289 -10.36 -9.34 38.03
C PRO A 289 -11.20 -8.42 37.13
N LEU A 290 -11.31 -8.83 35.86
CA LEU A 290 -12.32 -8.50 34.85
C LEU A 290 -12.93 -7.08 34.89
N GLN A 291 -12.24 -6.15 34.24
CA GLN A 291 -12.89 -5.01 33.57
C GLN A 291 -12.58 -5.09 32.08
N ILE A 292 -13.60 -5.45 31.29
CA ILE A 292 -13.50 -5.54 29.83
C ILE A 292 -13.78 -4.15 29.26
N GLU A 293 -12.72 -3.43 28.89
CA GLU A 293 -12.78 -2.30 27.97
C GLU A 293 -12.34 -2.79 26.59
N THR A 294 -13.29 -3.00 25.68
CA THR A 294 -13.02 -3.33 24.27
C THR A 294 -12.90 -2.06 23.42
N SER A 295 -11.76 -1.96 22.74
CA SER A 295 -11.43 -1.02 21.68
C SER A 295 -12.04 -1.44 20.32
N THR A 296 -12.40 -0.43 19.52
CA THR A 296 -13.02 -0.43 18.16
C THR A 296 -14.52 -0.79 18.04
N PRO A 297 -15.29 0.01 17.29
CA PRO A 297 -16.75 -0.01 17.34
C PRO A 297 -17.29 -1.13 16.45
N VAL A 298 -17.54 -2.30 17.05
CA VAL A 298 -18.72 -3.06 16.62
C VAL A 298 -19.88 -2.11 16.84
N GLU A 299 -20.49 -1.61 15.77
CA GLU A 299 -21.71 -0.81 15.81
C GLU A 299 -22.62 -1.40 16.91
N VAL A 300 -22.71 -0.76 18.08
CA VAL A 300 -23.18 -1.41 19.33
C VAL A 300 -24.60 -1.97 19.18
N TRP A 301 -25.36 -1.42 18.24
CA TRP A 301 -26.68 -1.89 17.82
C TRP A 301 -26.70 -3.20 17.01
N MET A 302 -25.56 -3.70 16.52
CA MET A 302 -25.42 -5.01 15.85
C MET A 302 -25.58 -6.18 16.83
N MET A 303 -25.38 -5.94 18.13
CA MET A 303 -25.71 -6.89 19.20
C MET A 303 -27.23 -7.07 19.38
N ILE A 304 -28.04 -6.20 18.76
CA ILE A 304 -29.49 -6.35 18.75
C ILE A 304 -29.87 -7.22 17.53
N PRO A 305 -30.60 -8.34 17.75
CA PRO A 305 -31.16 -9.15 16.68
C PRO A 305 -31.97 -8.29 15.72
N ASN A 306 -31.86 -8.57 14.42
CA ASN A 306 -32.60 -7.83 13.39
C ASN A 306 -34.08 -8.26 13.34
N VAL A 307 -34.79 -8.14 14.47
CA VAL A 307 -36.20 -8.50 14.60
C VAL A 307 -37.03 -7.24 14.42
N GLY A 308 -37.69 -7.14 13.26
CA GLY A 308 -38.40 -5.95 12.84
C GLY A 308 -37.48 -4.72 12.81
N ALA A 309 -37.97 -3.60 13.31
CA ALA A 309 -37.31 -2.31 13.23
C ALA A 309 -36.30 -2.02 14.37
N ASN A 310 -36.00 -2.99 15.22
CA ASN A 310 -35.28 -2.75 16.48
C ASN A 310 -33.83 -2.31 16.29
N ARG A 311 -33.12 -2.91 15.34
CA ARG A 311 -31.73 -2.55 15.00
C ARG A 311 -31.64 -1.12 14.47
N ASP A 312 -32.55 -0.76 13.56
CA ASP A 312 -32.61 0.60 13.01
C ASP A 312 -32.96 1.66 14.05
N ILE A 313 -33.88 1.34 14.97
CA ILE A 313 -34.23 2.24 16.07
C ILE A 313 -33.01 2.58 16.92
N VAL A 314 -32.19 1.58 17.27
CA VAL A 314 -31.00 1.81 18.11
C VAL A 314 -29.87 2.45 17.31
N ARG A 315 -29.67 2.08 16.04
CA ARG A 315 -28.77 2.80 15.12
C ARG A 315 -29.09 4.29 15.07
N PHE A 316 -30.34 4.66 14.81
CA PHE A 316 -30.76 6.06 14.77
C PHE A 316 -30.71 6.74 16.15
N TRP A 317 -30.90 5.98 17.22
CA TRP A 317 -30.75 6.49 18.58
C TRP A 317 -29.30 6.86 18.90
N TYR A 318 -28.31 6.04 18.51
CA TYR A 318 -26.89 6.37 18.63
C TYR A 318 -26.48 7.57 17.77
N GLN A 319 -27.14 7.76 16.63
CA GLN A 319 -26.99 8.97 15.79
C GLN A 319 -27.64 10.23 16.40
N GLY A 320 -28.26 10.14 17.58
CA GLY A 320 -28.81 11.27 18.33
C GLY A 320 -30.22 11.71 17.93
N LEU A 321 -30.89 10.97 17.04
CA LEU A 321 -32.23 11.33 16.56
C LEU A 321 -33.28 11.26 17.68
N THR A 322 -34.27 12.15 17.61
CA THR A 322 -35.41 12.13 18.54
C THR A 322 -36.35 10.96 18.22
N CYS A 323 -37.14 10.49 19.20
CA CYS A 323 -38.17 9.47 18.96
C CYS A 323 -39.15 9.83 17.83
N GLY A 324 -39.43 11.13 17.62
CA GLY A 324 -40.27 11.60 16.52
C GLY A 324 -39.59 11.46 15.15
N GLN A 325 -38.31 11.79 15.07
CA GLN A 325 -37.52 11.65 13.83
C GLN A 325 -37.24 10.19 13.47
N ILE A 326 -37.12 9.31 14.46
CA ILE A 326 -37.00 7.86 14.26
C ILE A 326 -38.34 7.29 13.79
N ALA A 327 -39.44 7.70 14.43
CA ALA A 327 -40.80 7.31 14.06
C ALA A 327 -41.10 7.53 12.56
N THR A 328 -40.75 8.70 12.02
CA THR A 328 -40.92 9.01 10.58
C THR A 328 -40.10 8.10 9.67
N ARG A 329 -38.86 7.76 10.07
CA ARG A 329 -37.95 6.94 9.24
C ARG A 329 -38.28 5.45 9.24
N VAL A 330 -38.90 4.98 10.33
CA VAL A 330 -39.15 3.57 10.58
C VAL A 330 -40.63 3.21 10.42
N GLY A 331 -41.49 4.20 10.11
CA GLY A 331 -42.92 3.99 9.87
C GLY A 331 -43.71 3.61 11.13
N LEU A 332 -43.29 4.05 12.32
CA LEU A 332 -43.91 3.72 13.61
C LEU A 332 -44.31 4.98 14.38
N THR A 333 -45.20 4.87 15.37
CA THR A 333 -45.55 6.02 16.21
C THR A 333 -44.44 6.36 17.22
N LYS A 334 -44.33 7.63 17.59
CA LYS A 334 -43.37 8.10 18.63
C LYS A 334 -43.49 7.33 19.95
N LYS A 335 -44.72 6.98 20.36
CA LYS A 335 -45.00 6.19 21.57
C LYS A 335 -44.46 4.76 21.43
N THR A 336 -44.63 4.15 20.26
CA THR A 336 -44.09 2.82 19.94
C THR A 336 -42.56 2.81 19.97
N ILE A 337 -41.91 3.83 19.40
CA ILE A 337 -40.45 3.97 19.45
C ILE A 337 -39.94 4.07 20.89
N LEU A 338 -40.56 4.92 21.71
CA LEU A 338 -40.18 5.08 23.12
C LEU A 338 -40.33 3.77 23.91
N ASN A 339 -41.45 3.07 23.73
CA ASN A 339 -41.68 1.77 24.36
C ASN A 339 -40.65 0.73 23.92
N ARG A 340 -40.29 0.69 22.64
CA ARG A 340 -39.26 -0.21 22.11
C ARG A 340 -37.88 0.11 22.65
N ILE A 341 -37.49 1.39 22.73
CA ILE A 341 -36.21 1.80 23.34
C ILE A 341 -36.15 1.39 24.81
N ASN A 342 -37.23 1.58 25.58
CA ASN A 342 -37.28 1.17 26.98
C ASN A 342 -37.22 -0.35 27.14
N ARG A 343 -37.85 -1.11 26.23
CA ARG A 343 -37.77 -2.57 26.21
C ARG A 343 -36.36 -3.04 25.85
N LEU A 344 -35.76 -2.52 24.79
CA LEU A 344 -34.39 -2.85 24.39
C LEU A 344 -33.37 -2.49 25.48
N ARG A 345 -33.61 -1.42 26.25
CA ARG A 345 -32.79 -1.09 27.42
C ARG A 345 -32.93 -2.09 28.57
N LYS A 346 -34.12 -2.68 28.77
CA LYS A 346 -34.32 -3.76 29.76
C LYS A 346 -33.66 -5.06 29.30
N ASP A 347 -33.80 -5.38 28.02
CA ASP A 347 -33.35 -6.65 27.45
C ASP A 347 -31.82 -6.68 27.23
N TYR A 348 -31.21 -5.55 26.85
CA TYR A 348 -29.78 -5.44 26.49
C TYR A 348 -28.96 -4.51 27.40
N GLY A 349 -29.61 -3.87 28.37
CA GLY A 349 -28.94 -2.97 29.31
C GLY A 349 -28.67 -1.56 28.77
N ILE A 350 -28.29 -0.67 29.70
CA ILE A 350 -28.07 0.77 29.45
C ILE A 350 -26.80 1.00 28.60
N GLN A 351 -25.86 0.06 28.61
CA GLN A 351 -24.63 0.13 27.81
C GLN A 351 -24.91 0.04 26.30
N ILE A 352 -25.94 -0.74 25.92
CA ILE A 352 -26.37 -0.94 24.53
C ILE A 352 -27.46 0.05 24.10
N VAL A 353 -28.28 0.54 25.03
CA VAL A 353 -29.31 1.57 24.75
C VAL A 353 -29.26 2.70 25.78
N PRO A 354 -28.34 3.68 25.62
CA PRO A 354 -28.07 4.68 26.64
C PRO A 354 -29.22 5.68 26.82
N TYR A 355 -29.25 6.33 27.99
CA TYR A 355 -30.10 7.50 28.24
C TYR A 355 -29.56 8.73 27.51
N ARG A 356 -30.46 9.59 27.03
CA ARG A 356 -30.14 10.68 26.10
C ARG A 356 -29.31 11.84 26.68
N LYS A 357 -28.84 11.76 27.94
CA LYS A 357 -28.16 12.87 28.64
C LYS A 357 -26.73 12.56 29.10
N SER A 358 -25.93 11.89 28.26
CA SER A 358 -24.50 11.68 28.55
C SER A 358 -23.52 12.00 27.42
N ASN A 359 -23.91 12.39 26.19
CA ASN A 359 -22.94 12.80 25.14
C ASN A 359 -23.54 13.77 24.10
N PHE A 360 -24.00 14.96 24.52
CA PHE A 360 -24.13 16.08 23.58
C PHE A 360 -22.78 16.79 23.48
N ILE A 361 -22.04 16.54 22.40
CA ILE A 361 -21.02 17.48 21.92
C ILE A 361 -21.74 18.79 21.64
N LYS A 362 -21.59 19.77 22.53
CA LYS A 362 -22.07 21.14 22.32
C LYS A 362 -21.22 21.73 21.18
N LYS A 363 -21.85 22.06 20.04
CA LYS A 363 -21.19 22.93 19.06
C LYS A 363 -20.85 24.27 19.72
N PRO A 364 -19.65 24.85 19.50
CA PRO A 364 -19.36 26.20 19.97
C PRO A 364 -20.32 27.19 19.30
N LYS A 365 -20.89 28.10 20.10
CA LYS A 365 -21.67 29.23 19.61
C LYS A 365 -20.72 30.17 18.88
N VAL A 366 -20.97 30.42 17.60
CA VAL A 366 -20.43 31.58 16.89
C VAL A 366 -21.06 32.82 17.54
N VAL A 367 -20.23 33.67 18.13
CA VAL A 367 -20.65 35.00 18.58
C VAL A 367 -20.51 35.94 17.37
N PRO A 368 -21.56 36.66 16.96
CA PRO A 368 -21.42 37.71 15.98
C PRO A 368 -20.96 39.01 16.67
N THR A 369 -19.86 39.57 16.20
CA THR A 369 -19.57 41.02 16.27
C THR A 369 -18.94 41.43 14.97
#